data_AF-A0A5F0D3W3-F1
#
_entry.id   AF-A0A5F0D3W3-F1
#
_cell.length_a   1.000
_cell.length_b   1.000
_cell.length_c   1.000
_cell.angle_alpha   90.00
_cell.angle_beta   90.00
_cell.angle_gamma   90.00
#
_symmetry.space_group_name_H-M   'P 1'
#
loop_
_entity.id
_entity.type
_entity.pdbx_description
1 polymer ?
#
loop_
_entity_poly.entity_id
_entity_poly.type
_entity_poly.pdbx_seq_one_letter_code
_entity_poly.pdbx_strand_id
1 'polypeptide(L)'
;MIHRTLAALTRTRTAIRDRQQGFTLIELLVVVLIIGVLAAVAIPIFLNQQEGAKDSAVKAQITQAKTAVVAEMVTNTFPASLAAASAYTESKEVTVTLTGSAAAFCISGKYTGSTRTFAIDDNGAAVQGTCSTAFVAVATTP
;
A
#
# COMPACT_ATOMS: atom_id res chain seq x y z
N MET A 1 -15.52 -74.15 -13.47
CA MET A 1 -15.08 -73.35 -12.29
C MET A 1 -15.04 -71.83 -12.55
N ILE A 2 -15.33 -71.35 -13.77
CA ILE A 2 -15.15 -69.94 -14.20
C ILE A 2 -16.39 -69.05 -13.91
N HIS A 3 -17.56 -69.62 -13.60
CA HIS A 3 -18.78 -68.81 -13.37
C HIS A 3 -18.84 -68.06 -12.03
N ARG A 4 -18.04 -68.44 -11.02
CA ARG A 4 -18.06 -67.79 -9.69
C ARG A 4 -17.17 -66.55 -9.60
N THR A 5 -16.22 -66.36 -10.52
CA THR A 5 -15.31 -65.19 -10.54
C THR A 5 -15.93 -63.96 -11.21
N LEU A 6 -16.89 -64.15 -12.13
CA LEU A 6 -17.58 -63.05 -12.82
C LEU A 6 -18.57 -62.29 -11.91
N ALA A 7 -19.17 -62.97 -10.92
CA ALA A 7 -20.06 -62.35 -9.93
C ALA A 7 -19.32 -61.44 -8.94
N ALA A 8 -18.04 -61.73 -8.65
CA ALA A 8 -17.22 -60.90 -7.76
C ALA A 8 -16.76 -59.60 -8.45
N LEU A 9 -16.50 -59.63 -9.76
CA LEU A 9 -16.07 -58.47 -10.54
C LEU A 9 -17.20 -57.50 -10.91
N THR A 10 -18.45 -57.96 -10.88
CA THR A 10 -19.64 -57.11 -11.11
C THR A 10 -20.05 -56.34 -9.86
N ARG A 11 -19.76 -56.87 -8.66
CA ARG A 11 -20.08 -56.22 -7.36
C ARG A 11 -19.16 -55.05 -7.00
N THR A 12 -17.92 -55.06 -7.48
CA THR A 12 -16.96 -53.95 -7.27
C THR A 12 -17.20 -52.77 -8.21
N ARG A 13 -17.80 -53.00 -9.39
CA ARG A 13 -18.06 -51.94 -10.38
C ARG A 13 -19.22 -51.01 -9.99
N THR A 14 -20.21 -51.50 -9.25
CA THR A 14 -21.32 -50.68 -8.73
C THR A 14 -20.90 -49.83 -7.54
N ALA A 15 -20.09 -50.36 -6.62
CA ALA A 15 -19.61 -49.63 -5.44
C ALA A 15 -18.73 -48.40 -5.78
N ILE A 16 -18.06 -48.39 -6.94
CA ILE A 16 -17.27 -47.23 -7.41
C ILE A 16 -18.18 -46.17 -8.06
N ARG A 17 -19.29 -46.58 -8.69
CA ARG A 17 -20.24 -45.65 -9.33
C ARG A 17 -21.08 -44.88 -8.31
N ASP A 18 -21.37 -45.49 -7.16
CA ASP A 18 -22.09 -44.83 -6.05
C ASP A 18 -21.21 -43.86 -5.25
N ARG A 19 -19.88 -43.89 -5.44
CA ARG A 19 -18.92 -43.00 -4.78
C ARG A 19 -18.42 -41.84 -5.65
N GLN A 20 -18.85 -41.77 -6.92
CA GLN A 20 -18.59 -40.63 -7.79
C GLN A 20 -19.72 -39.61 -7.67
N GLN A 21 -19.86 -39.03 -6.48
CA GLN A 21 -20.68 -37.83 -6.29
C GLN A 21 -19.84 -36.64 -6.78
N GLY A 22 -20.02 -36.25 -8.03
CA GLY A 22 -19.42 -35.04 -8.58
C GLY A 22 -20.18 -33.80 -8.09
N PHE A 23 -19.46 -32.69 -7.89
CA PHE A 23 -20.09 -31.37 -7.74
C PHE A 23 -20.98 -31.11 -8.96
N THR A 24 -22.23 -30.72 -8.71
CA THR A 24 -23.16 -30.35 -9.77
C THR A 24 -22.69 -29.03 -10.40
N LEU A 25 -22.92 -28.86 -11.70
CA LEU A 25 -22.61 -27.60 -12.39
C LEU A 25 -23.36 -26.41 -11.76
N ILE A 26 -24.54 -26.65 -11.20
CA ILE A 26 -25.33 -25.61 -10.53
C ILE A 26 -24.71 -25.18 -9.19
N GLU A 27 -24.11 -26.10 -8.44
CA GLU A 27 -23.40 -25.77 -7.20
C GLU A 27 -22.21 -24.85 -7.48
N LEU A 28 -21.42 -25.15 -8.52
CA LEU A 28 -20.31 -24.28 -8.89
C LEU A 28 -20.80 -22.94 -9.46
N LEU A 29 -21.92 -22.93 -10.20
CA LEU A 29 -22.51 -21.72 -10.74
C LEU A 29 -22.97 -20.74 -9.66
N VAL A 30 -23.65 -21.23 -8.62
CA VAL A 30 -24.10 -20.38 -7.51
C VAL A 30 -22.90 -19.83 -6.72
N VAL A 31 -21.85 -20.62 -6.54
CA VAL A 31 -20.64 -20.17 -5.81
C VAL A 31 -19.93 -19.03 -6.55
N VAL A 32 -19.69 -19.17 -7.86
CA VAL A 32 -19.04 -18.08 -8.62
C VAL A 32 -19.93 -16.84 -8.72
N LEU A 33 -21.26 -17.01 -8.71
CA LEU A 33 -22.20 -15.90 -8.63
C LEU A 33 -22.06 -15.14 -7.31
N ILE A 34 -21.99 -15.84 -6.17
CA ILE A 34 -21.82 -15.22 -4.86
C ILE A 34 -20.45 -14.53 -4.76
N ILE A 35 -19.36 -15.19 -5.17
CA ILE A 35 -18.02 -14.59 -5.17
C ILE A 35 -17.97 -13.38 -6.10
N GLY A 36 -18.66 -13.42 -7.24
CA GLY A 36 -18.77 -12.30 -8.17
C GLY A 36 -19.41 -11.06 -7.53
N VAL A 37 -20.50 -11.23 -6.78
CA VAL A 37 -21.14 -10.13 -6.04
C VAL A 37 -20.22 -9.57 -4.96
N LEU A 38 -19.56 -10.44 -4.19
CA LEU A 38 -18.64 -10.01 -3.14
C LEU A 38 -17.42 -9.27 -3.72
N ALA A 39 -16.84 -9.76 -4.81
CA ALA A 39 -15.70 -9.15 -5.48
C ALA A 39 -16.04 -7.75 -6.03
N ALA A 40 -17.23 -7.59 -6.62
CA ALA A 40 -17.69 -6.30 -7.16
C ALA A 40 -17.70 -5.18 -6.10
N VAL A 41 -18.04 -5.50 -4.85
CA VAL A 41 -18.04 -4.52 -3.74
C VAL A 41 -16.65 -4.42 -3.08
N ALA A 42 -15.96 -5.55 -2.91
CA ALA A 42 -14.69 -5.59 -2.17
C ALA A 42 -13.53 -4.93 -2.92
N ILE A 43 -13.45 -5.09 -4.25
CA ILE A 43 -12.35 -4.54 -5.07
C ILE A 43 -12.22 -3.00 -4.95
N PRO A 44 -13.27 -2.19 -5.19
CA PRO A 44 -13.13 -0.73 -5.11
C PRO A 44 -12.76 -0.25 -3.71
N ILE A 45 -13.29 -0.90 -2.67
CA ILE A 45 -12.95 -0.58 -1.27
C ILE A 45 -11.47 -0.88 -1.02
N PHE A 46 -11.00 -2.07 -1.40
CA PHE A 46 -9.61 -2.47 -1.23
C PHE A 46 -8.63 -1.53 -1.95
N LEU A 47 -8.95 -1.14 -3.18
CA LEU A 47 -8.13 -0.18 -3.93
C LEU A 47 -8.06 1.19 -3.25
N ASN A 48 -9.18 1.70 -2.74
CA ASN A 48 -9.19 2.97 -2.00
C ASN A 48 -8.39 2.89 -0.69
N GLN A 49 -8.50 1.77 0.04
CA GLN A 49 -7.71 1.52 1.25
C GLN A 49 -6.21 1.46 0.93
N GLN A 50 -5.84 0.85 -0.19
CA GLN A 50 -4.45 0.80 -0.65
C GLN A 50 -3.91 2.20 -0.98
N GLU A 51 -4.69 3.04 -1.67
CA GLU A 51 -4.30 4.44 -1.92
C GLU A 51 -4.16 5.24 -0.62
N GLY A 52 -5.07 5.07 0.35
CA GLY A 52 -4.94 5.69 1.67
C GLY A 52 -3.70 5.24 2.44
N ALA A 53 -3.30 3.97 2.29
CA ALA A 53 -2.06 3.46 2.87
C ALA A 53 -0.81 4.06 2.21
N LYS A 54 -0.81 4.21 0.87
CA LYS A 54 0.26 4.90 0.13
C LYS A 54 0.41 6.35 0.58
N ASP A 55 -0.70 7.08 0.68
CA ASP A 55 -0.71 8.46 1.16
C ASP A 55 -0.15 8.56 2.60
N SER A 56 -0.53 7.63 3.47
CA SER A 56 -0.04 7.56 4.85
C SER A 56 1.46 7.24 4.91
N ALA A 57 1.94 6.34 4.06
CA ALA A 57 3.36 6.02 3.95
C ALA A 57 4.18 7.25 3.53
N VAL A 58 3.70 8.02 2.55
CA VAL A 58 4.36 9.27 2.13
C VAL A 58 4.41 10.26 3.29
N LYS A 59 3.28 10.48 3.98
CA LYS A 59 3.21 11.39 5.14
C LYS A 59 4.18 10.99 6.25
N ALA A 60 4.29 9.69 6.53
CA ALA A 60 5.24 9.17 7.52
C ALA A 60 6.69 9.43 7.10
N GLN A 61 7.04 9.18 5.83
CA GLN A 61 8.38 9.39 5.30
C GLN A 61 8.80 10.86 5.31
N ILE A 62 7.94 11.79 4.87
CA ILE A 62 8.26 13.21 4.93
C ILE A 62 8.33 13.75 6.36
N THR A 63 7.56 13.17 7.29
CA THR A 63 7.64 13.52 8.72
C THR A 63 8.94 13.01 9.34
N GLN A 64 9.37 11.80 9.01
CA GLN A 64 10.68 11.27 9.41
C GLN A 64 11.80 12.17 8.88
N ALA A 65 11.73 12.56 7.60
CA ALA A 65 12.68 13.47 6.99
C ALA A 65 12.70 14.84 7.70
N LYS A 66 11.53 15.41 8.05
CA LYS A 66 11.43 16.64 8.83
C LYS A 66 12.18 16.50 10.15
N THR A 67 11.90 15.45 10.92
CA THR A 67 12.57 15.22 12.20
C THR A 67 14.08 15.09 12.04
N ALA A 68 14.55 14.40 11.00
CA ALA A 68 15.98 14.27 10.72
C ALA A 68 16.63 15.62 10.35
N VAL A 69 15.99 16.42 9.50
CA VAL A 69 16.47 17.77 9.13
C VAL A 69 16.51 18.69 10.35
N VAL A 70 15.45 18.71 11.16
CA VAL A 70 15.40 19.52 12.39
C VAL A 70 16.48 19.08 13.39
N ALA A 71 16.74 17.78 13.53
CA ALA A 71 17.80 17.28 14.40
C ALA A 71 19.19 17.79 13.99
N GLU A 72 19.50 17.80 12.69
CA GLU A 72 20.78 18.36 12.17
C GLU A 72 20.84 19.88 12.29
N MET A 73 19.71 20.58 12.20
CA MET A 73 19.68 22.03 12.40
C MET A 73 20.05 22.44 13.84
N VAL A 74 19.81 21.58 14.84
CA VAL A 74 20.27 21.81 16.22
C VAL A 74 21.81 21.78 16.33
N THR A 75 22.49 21.01 15.48
CA THR A 75 23.96 20.93 15.43
C THR A 75 24.60 21.98 14.52
N ASN A 76 23.84 23.03 14.17
CA ASN A 76 24.24 24.21 13.38
C ASN A 76 24.51 23.98 11.89
N THR A 77 24.03 22.89 11.28
CA THR A 77 24.17 22.71 9.83
C THR A 77 22.86 22.29 9.18
N PHE A 78 22.37 23.07 8.23
CA PHE A 78 21.29 22.60 7.35
C PHE A 78 21.85 21.54 6.40
N PRO A 79 21.25 20.35 6.31
CA PRO A 79 21.81 19.28 5.50
C PRO A 79 21.75 19.67 4.01
N ALA A 80 22.88 19.48 3.31
CA ALA A 80 22.97 19.76 1.87
C ALA A 80 22.06 18.85 1.03
N SER A 81 21.65 17.70 1.58
CA SER A 81 20.69 16.77 1.00
C SER A 81 20.02 15.93 2.09
N LEU A 82 18.87 15.33 1.80
CA LEU A 82 18.18 14.44 2.76
C LEU A 82 19.03 13.22 3.15
N ALA A 83 19.85 12.72 2.22
CA ALA A 83 20.78 11.63 2.47
C ALA A 83 21.91 12.00 3.44
N ALA A 84 22.20 13.29 3.62
CA ALA A 84 23.14 13.78 4.61
C ALA A 84 22.54 13.90 6.02
N ALA A 85 21.22 13.76 6.17
CA ALA A 85 20.55 13.77 7.47
C ALA A 85 20.62 12.37 8.10
N SER A 86 21.41 12.23 9.17
CA SER A 86 21.81 10.92 9.73
C SER A 86 20.66 10.06 10.26
N ALA A 87 19.52 10.66 10.60
CA ALA A 87 18.34 9.98 11.13
C ALA A 87 17.27 9.67 10.06
N TYR A 88 17.52 10.00 8.80
CA TYR A 88 16.59 9.70 7.71
C TYR A 88 16.95 8.37 7.05
N THR A 89 15.93 7.52 6.85
CA THR A 89 16.08 6.25 6.11
C THR A 89 15.18 6.30 4.90
N GLU A 90 15.77 6.25 3.71
CA GLU A 90 15.02 6.29 2.46
C GLU A 90 14.14 5.05 2.26
N SER A 91 12.91 5.28 1.81
CA SER A 91 12.04 4.25 1.27
C SER A 91 12.28 4.08 -0.22
N LYS A 92 12.25 2.83 -0.71
CA LYS A 92 12.30 2.51 -2.15
C LYS A 92 11.04 2.96 -2.90
N GLU A 93 9.94 3.16 -2.17
CA GLU A 93 8.61 3.40 -2.74
C GLU A 93 8.16 4.85 -2.59
N VAL A 94 8.88 5.66 -1.81
CA VAL A 94 8.56 7.07 -1.59
C VAL A 94 9.77 7.91 -1.97
N THR A 95 9.61 8.74 -2.99
CA THR A 95 10.59 9.78 -3.30
C THR A 95 10.33 10.99 -2.40
N VAL A 96 11.38 11.49 -1.75
CA VAL A 96 11.31 12.67 -0.88
C VAL A 96 12.31 13.72 -1.38
N THR A 97 11.94 14.99 -1.31
CA THR A 97 12.74 16.12 -1.78
C THR A 97 12.76 17.22 -0.73
N LEU A 98 13.97 17.63 -0.32
CA LEU A 98 14.21 18.81 0.52
C LEU A 98 14.38 20.05 -0.35
N THR A 99 13.78 21.15 0.08
CA THR A 99 13.97 22.46 -0.52
C THR A 99 14.01 23.52 0.57
N GLY A 100 14.82 24.55 0.38
CA GLY A 100 14.93 25.67 1.33
C GLY A 100 16.28 25.72 2.04
N SER A 101 16.28 26.24 3.26
CA SER A 101 17.48 26.54 4.04
C SER A 101 17.21 26.42 5.55
N ALA A 102 18.23 26.71 6.37
CA ALA A 102 18.11 26.75 7.82
C ALA A 102 17.04 27.75 8.33
N ALA A 103 16.71 28.79 7.57
CA ALA A 103 15.72 29.79 7.98
C ALA A 103 14.27 29.35 7.74
N ALA A 104 14.04 28.56 6.69
CA ALA A 104 12.75 27.98 6.34
C ALA A 104 12.96 26.89 5.29
N PHE A 105 12.31 25.75 5.46
CA PHE A 105 12.42 24.62 4.55
C PHE A 105 11.08 23.96 4.30
N CYS A 106 11.00 23.23 3.20
CA CYS A 106 9.87 22.40 2.85
C CYS A 106 10.36 21.05 2.33
N ILE A 107 9.70 20.00 2.79
CA ILE A 107 9.93 18.62 2.39
C ILE A 107 8.68 18.16 1.65
N SER A 108 8.85 17.74 0.40
CA SER A 108 7.78 17.13 -0.38
C SER A 108 8.07 15.67 -0.65
N GLY A 109 7.02 14.86 -0.77
CA GLY A 109 7.14 13.45 -1.03
C GLY A 109 6.01 12.91 -1.90
N LYS A 110 6.28 11.78 -2.54
CA LYS A 110 5.36 11.12 -3.47
C LYS A 110 5.60 9.61 -3.48
N TYR A 111 4.52 8.84 -3.47
CA TYR A 111 4.59 7.39 -3.65
C TYR A 111 4.82 7.04 -5.13
N THR A 112 5.66 6.05 -5.40
CA THR A 112 5.97 5.59 -6.75
C THR A 112 4.71 5.14 -7.48
N GLY A 113 4.42 5.74 -8.64
CA GLY A 113 3.22 5.45 -9.43
C GLY A 113 1.94 6.16 -8.98
N SER A 114 1.95 6.89 -7.86
CA SER A 114 0.85 7.81 -7.51
C SER A 114 0.95 9.11 -8.33
N THR A 115 -0.09 9.93 -8.35
CA THR A 115 -0.04 11.33 -8.80
C THR A 115 -0.11 12.32 -7.64
N ARG A 116 -0.47 11.83 -6.44
CA ARG A 116 -0.64 12.65 -5.24
C ARG A 116 0.73 12.94 -4.62
N THR A 117 0.96 14.21 -4.31
CA THR A 117 2.13 14.67 -3.58
C THR A 117 1.69 15.22 -2.23
N PHE A 118 2.57 15.11 -1.24
CA PHE A 118 2.38 15.71 0.07
C PHE A 118 3.58 16.55 0.43
N ALA A 119 3.35 17.64 1.15
CA ALA A 119 4.39 18.55 1.60
C ALA A 119 4.23 18.85 3.10
N ILE A 120 5.36 19.09 3.75
CA ILE A 120 5.45 19.50 5.16
C ILE A 120 6.58 20.54 5.30
N ASP A 121 6.34 21.53 6.15
CA ASP A 121 7.27 22.62 6.48
C ASP A 121 7.72 22.45 7.94
N ASP A 122 8.51 23.38 8.46
CA ASP A 122 9.04 23.36 9.82
C ASP A 122 7.96 23.43 10.90
N ASN A 123 6.81 24.07 10.65
CA ASN A 123 5.79 24.36 11.69
C ASN A 123 4.45 23.65 11.50
N GLY A 124 4.20 23.06 10.34
CA GLY A 124 2.91 22.50 9.94
C GLY A 124 2.86 20.98 9.93
N ALA A 125 1.66 20.48 9.62
CA ALA A 125 1.37 19.09 9.38
C ALA A 125 1.52 18.74 7.88
N ALA A 126 1.70 17.46 7.58
CA ALA A 126 1.74 16.98 6.21
C ALA A 126 0.39 17.21 5.50
N VAL A 127 0.39 18.05 4.46
CA VAL A 127 -0.79 18.35 3.64
C VAL A 127 -0.57 17.93 2.19
N GLN A 128 -1.67 17.74 1.45
CA GLN A 128 -1.57 17.41 0.03
C GLN A 128 -1.12 18.64 -0.75
N GLY A 129 -0.08 18.48 -1.58
CA GLY A 129 0.51 19.56 -2.36
C GLY A 129 1.99 19.34 -2.63
N THR A 130 2.62 20.34 -3.23
CA THR A 130 4.07 20.39 -3.45
C THR A 130 4.66 21.56 -2.69
N CYS A 131 5.97 21.50 -2.43
CA CYS A 131 6.68 22.67 -1.93
C CYS A 131 6.50 23.84 -2.91
N SER A 132 5.99 24.96 -2.40
CA SER A 132 5.83 26.20 -3.15
C SER A 132 6.32 27.37 -2.28
N THR A 133 6.55 28.52 -2.90
CA THR A 133 6.91 29.75 -2.18
C THR A 133 5.85 30.17 -1.15
N ALA A 134 4.57 29.85 -1.38
CA ALA A 134 3.49 30.06 -0.41
C ALA A 134 3.54 29.11 0.79
N PHE A 135 4.09 27.91 0.60
CA PHE A 135 4.27 26.93 1.67
C PHE A 135 5.38 27.36 2.64
N VAL A 136 6.48 27.90 2.10
CA VAL A 136 7.58 28.50 2.88
C VAL A 136 7.11 29.77 3.62
N ALA A 137 6.07 30.46 3.15
CA ALA A 137 5.51 31.65 3.78
C ALA A 137 4.52 31.36 4.93
N VAL A 138 3.94 30.16 5.01
CA VAL A 138 3.09 29.74 6.16
C VAL A 138 3.94 29.45 7.40
N ALA A 139 5.19 29.02 7.21
CA ALA A 139 6.14 28.81 8.29
C ALA A 139 6.64 30.10 8.96
N THR A 140 6.56 31.26 8.29
CA THR A 140 7.17 32.52 8.76
C THR A 140 6.21 33.45 9.51
N THR A 141 4.94 33.07 9.71
CA THR A 141 4.03 33.84 10.56
C THR A 141 4.01 33.27 11.99
N PRO A 142 4.42 34.05 13.01
CA PRO A 142 4.44 33.62 14.41
C PRO A 142 3.03 33.40 14.99
#